data_AF-A0A418ZUW0-F1
#
_entry.id   AF-A0A418ZUW0-F1
#
_cell.length_a   1.000
_cell.length_b   1.000
_cell.length_c   1.000
_cell.angle_alpha   90.00
_cell.angle_beta   90.00
_cell.angle_gamma   90.00
#
_symmetry.space_group_name_H-M   'P 1'
#
loop_
_entity.id
_entity.type
_entity.pdbx_description
1 polymer ?
#
loop_
_entity_poly.entity_id
_entity_poly.type
_entity_poly.pdbx_seq_one_letter_code
_entity_poly.pdbx_strand_id
1 'polypeptide(L)'
;MTANPTALDQLAPVPFHDADPPQRARMLSRLADTELVVALTAEPAGDSIELRIFPLETGPVALACDAEDRLADFFGAPVAYAAMPGRVLAGLLLAEGAGLLVNPGHPSEMLLDAAMLDWLQGALSAAPEAAEARLRLTAPA
;
A
#
# COMPACT_ATOMS: atom_id res chain seq x y z
N MET A 1 -4.60 10.02 21.55
CA MET A 1 -3.66 10.86 20.77
C MET A 1 -4.13 10.79 19.32
N THR A 2 -4.43 11.90 18.66
CA THR A 2 -4.60 11.88 17.21
C THR A 2 -3.23 11.61 16.61
N ALA A 3 -3.04 10.42 16.02
CA ALA A 3 -1.81 10.08 15.32
C ALA A 3 -1.50 11.16 14.27
N ASN A 4 -0.22 11.52 14.11
CA ASN A 4 0.19 12.46 13.08
C ASN A 4 -0.19 11.91 11.69
N PRO A 5 -0.67 12.76 10.77
CA PRO A 5 -1.03 12.32 9.43
C PRO A 5 0.20 11.78 8.70
N THR A 6 0.08 10.58 8.13
CA THR A 6 1.16 9.94 7.36
C THR A 6 1.29 10.58 5.98
N ALA A 7 2.35 10.22 5.25
CA ALA A 7 2.52 10.71 3.89
C ALA A 7 1.42 10.23 2.94
N LEU A 8 0.83 9.05 3.19
CA LEU A 8 -0.34 8.59 2.44
C LEU A 8 -1.59 9.41 2.79
N ASP A 9 -1.82 9.74 4.06
CA ASP A 9 -2.96 10.58 4.45
C ASP A 9 -2.89 11.98 3.82
N GLN A 10 -1.69 12.55 3.71
CA GLN A 10 -1.49 13.85 3.07
C GLN A 10 -1.85 13.84 1.58
N LEU A 11 -1.83 12.67 0.94
CA LEU A 11 -2.29 12.46 -0.43
C LEU A 11 -3.75 11.99 -0.49
N ALA A 12 -4.47 11.92 0.63
CA ALA A 12 -5.86 11.50 0.68
C ALA A 12 -6.79 12.60 1.22
N PRO A 13 -6.77 13.84 0.68
CA PRO A 13 -7.73 14.87 1.08
C PRO A 13 -9.17 14.53 0.65
N VAL A 14 -9.30 13.63 -0.32
CA VAL A 14 -10.54 12.99 -0.77
C VAL A 14 -10.32 11.48 -0.66
N PRO A 15 -11.30 10.69 -0.17
CA PRO A 15 -11.19 9.24 -0.12
C PRO A 15 -10.79 8.65 -1.46
N PHE A 16 -9.96 7.61 -1.46
CA PHE A 16 -9.41 7.03 -2.68
C PHE A 16 -10.49 6.69 -3.73
N HIS A 17 -11.60 6.13 -3.29
CA HIS A 17 -12.70 5.69 -4.17
C HIS A 17 -13.55 6.85 -4.72
N ASP A 18 -13.47 8.03 -4.11
CA ASP A 18 -14.14 9.25 -4.57
C ASP A 18 -13.19 10.18 -5.34
N ALA A 19 -11.88 9.87 -5.35
CA ALA A 19 -10.86 10.71 -5.93
C ALA A 19 -10.79 10.58 -7.47
N ASP A 20 -10.41 11.67 -8.12
CA ASP A 20 -10.22 11.69 -9.57
C ASP A 20 -9.04 10.77 -10.01
N PRO A 21 -8.96 10.37 -11.28
CA PRO A 21 -7.90 9.47 -11.73
C PRO A 21 -6.47 9.98 -11.45
N PRO A 22 -6.11 11.25 -11.68
CA PRO A 22 -4.79 11.77 -11.32
C PRO A 22 -4.45 11.65 -9.83
N GLN A 23 -5.41 11.95 -8.94
CA GLN A 23 -5.19 11.85 -7.50
C GLN A 23 -5.03 10.40 -7.06
N ARG A 24 -5.86 9.48 -7.57
CA ARG A 24 -5.71 8.03 -7.33
C ARG A 24 -4.35 7.52 -7.77
N ALA A 25 -3.87 7.92 -8.95
CA ALA A 25 -2.55 7.54 -9.44
C ALA A 25 -1.42 8.03 -8.51
N ARG A 26 -1.52 9.24 -7.95
CA ARG A 26 -0.55 9.75 -6.97
C ARG A 26 -0.57 8.96 -5.66
N MET A 27 -1.76 8.59 -5.18
CA MET A 27 -1.92 7.76 -3.98
C MET A 27 -1.31 6.37 -4.18
N LEU A 28 -1.60 5.71 -5.31
CA LEU A 28 -1.06 4.39 -5.65
C LEU A 28 0.44 4.41 -5.89
N SER A 29 0.96 5.45 -6.55
CA SER A 29 2.41 5.66 -6.71
C SER A 29 3.09 5.82 -5.36
N ARG A 30 2.51 6.59 -4.43
CA ARG A 30 3.05 6.71 -3.07
C ARG A 30 2.95 5.39 -2.30
N LEU A 31 1.85 4.67 -2.42
CA LEU A 31 1.64 3.38 -1.77
C LEU A 31 2.72 2.38 -2.19
N ALA A 32 3.03 2.32 -3.48
CA ALA A 32 4.06 1.43 -4.04
C ALA A 32 5.44 1.61 -3.38
N ASP A 33 5.79 2.85 -3.03
CA ASP A 33 7.06 3.21 -2.39
C ASP A 33 6.99 3.30 -0.86
N THR A 34 5.79 3.19 -0.28
CA THR A 34 5.61 3.21 1.17
C THR A 34 5.94 1.84 1.74
N GLU A 35 6.69 1.82 2.84
CA GLU A 35 6.86 0.61 3.63
C GLU A 35 5.55 0.33 4.36
N LEU A 36 4.95 -0.83 4.10
CA LEU A 36 3.70 -1.27 4.69
C LEU A 36 3.96 -2.40 5.66
N VAL A 37 3.24 -2.37 6.79
CA VAL A 37 3.17 -3.47 7.76
C VAL A 37 1.91 -4.28 7.50
N VAL A 38 2.08 -5.49 6.96
CA VAL A 38 0.97 -6.41 6.61
C VAL A 38 0.75 -7.42 7.74
N ALA A 39 -0.51 -7.64 8.10
CA ALA A 39 -0.87 -8.60 9.15
C ALA A 39 -0.53 -10.04 8.77
N LEU A 40 0.04 -10.78 9.73
CA LEU A 40 0.35 -12.20 9.63
C LEU A 40 -0.56 -13.03 10.55
N THR A 41 -0.64 -14.34 10.29
CA THR A 41 -1.31 -15.30 11.17
C THR A 41 -0.50 -15.58 12.44
N ALA A 42 0.83 -15.52 12.33
CA ALA A 42 1.80 -15.74 13.40
C ALA A 42 3.10 -14.97 13.13
N GLU A 43 3.99 -14.91 14.12
CA GLU A 43 5.32 -14.32 13.97
C GLU A 43 6.11 -14.99 12.82
N PRO A 44 6.92 -14.24 12.05
CA PRO A 44 7.75 -14.80 11.00
C PRO A 44 8.65 -15.93 11.51
N ALA A 45 8.73 -17.04 10.77
CA ALA A 45 9.55 -18.19 11.11
C ALA A 45 10.65 -18.38 10.05
N GLY A 46 11.84 -17.85 10.32
CA GLY A 46 12.94 -17.82 9.34
C GLY A 46 12.55 -16.94 8.14
N ASP A 47 12.63 -17.50 6.93
CA ASP A 47 12.30 -16.79 5.68
C ASP A 47 10.83 -17.00 5.24
N SER A 48 9.99 -17.58 6.10
CA SER A 48 8.57 -17.85 5.81
C SER A 48 7.66 -16.93 6.60
N ILE A 49 6.71 -16.31 5.90
CA ILE A 49 5.61 -15.53 6.44
C ILE A 49 4.29 -16.12 5.95
N GLU A 50 3.25 -16.05 6.77
CA GLU A 50 1.89 -16.43 6.39
C GLU A 50 0.99 -15.20 6.55
N LEU A 51 0.56 -14.64 5.43
CA LEU A 51 -0.30 -13.46 5.41
C LEU A 51 -1.67 -13.81 5.99
N ARG A 52 -2.19 -12.92 6.85
CA ARG A 52 -3.56 -13.04 7.34
C ARG A 52 -4.53 -12.52 6.28
N ILE A 53 -5.27 -13.43 5.66
CA ILE A 53 -6.25 -13.14 4.61
C ILE A 53 -7.67 -13.13 5.19
N PHE A 54 -8.44 -12.11 4.84
CA PHE A 54 -9.83 -11.91 5.24
C PHE A 54 -10.76 -12.12 4.04
N PRO A 55 -11.81 -12.96 4.16
CA PRO A 55 -12.80 -13.07 3.11
C PRO A 55 -13.74 -11.86 3.14
N LEU A 56 -13.81 -11.10 2.05
CA LEU A 56 -14.83 -10.08 1.82
C LEU A 56 -15.76 -10.49 0.67
N GLU A 57 -16.91 -9.83 0.56
CA GLU A 57 -17.84 -10.05 -0.56
C GLU A 57 -17.20 -9.75 -1.92
N THR A 58 -16.25 -8.82 -1.95
CA THR A 58 -15.49 -8.44 -3.15
C THR A 58 -14.31 -9.36 -3.47
N GLY A 59 -14.01 -10.32 -2.59
CA GLY A 59 -12.86 -11.22 -2.71
C GLY A 59 -11.97 -11.26 -1.46
N PRO A 60 -11.02 -12.19 -1.39
CA PRO A 60 -10.07 -12.27 -0.27
C PRO A 60 -9.13 -11.07 -0.28
N VAL A 61 -8.86 -10.50 0.89
CA VAL A 61 -7.89 -9.39 1.03
C VAL A 61 -6.93 -9.62 2.18
N ALA A 62 -5.67 -9.22 2.01
CA ALA A 62 -4.79 -8.95 3.14
C ALA A 62 -5.09 -7.57 3.72
N LEU A 63 -4.61 -7.31 4.94
CA LEU A 63 -4.70 -6.00 5.57
C LEU A 63 -3.30 -5.49 5.89
N ALA A 64 -2.99 -4.27 5.45
CA ALA A 64 -1.74 -3.60 5.79
C ALA A 64 -1.98 -2.14 6.18
N CYS A 65 -1.08 -1.63 7.03
CA CYS A 65 -1.04 -0.22 7.38
C CYS A 65 0.32 0.39 7.07
N ASP A 66 0.41 1.71 7.00
CA ASP A 66 1.67 2.45 6.88
C ASP A 66 2.31 2.79 8.24
N ALA A 67 1.72 2.29 9.33
CA ALA A 67 2.25 2.39 10.68
C ALA A 67 1.78 1.18 11.52
N GLU A 68 2.65 0.67 12.39
CA GLU A 68 2.37 -0.45 13.30
C GLU A 68 1.22 -0.15 14.26
N ASP A 69 1.20 1.05 14.84
CA ASP A 69 0.14 1.47 15.76
C ASP A 69 -1.24 1.41 15.09
N ARG A 70 -1.36 1.75 13.80
CA ARG A 70 -2.63 1.64 13.05
C ARG A 70 -3.07 0.20 12.88
N LEU A 71 -2.11 -0.70 12.62
CA LEU A 71 -2.39 -2.12 12.49
C LEU A 71 -2.89 -2.68 13.82
N ALA A 72 -2.17 -2.38 14.91
CA ALA A 72 -2.56 -2.80 16.25
C ALA A 72 -3.90 -2.22 16.69
N ASP A 73 -4.15 -0.94 16.41
CA ASP A 73 -5.40 -0.25 16.72
C ASP A 73 -6.58 -0.88 15.98
N PHE A 74 -6.43 -1.25 14.70
CA PHE A 74 -7.48 -1.92 13.93
C PHE A 74 -7.88 -3.26 14.56
N PHE A 75 -6.92 -4.05 15.05
CA PHE A 75 -7.18 -5.34 15.69
C PHE A 75 -7.49 -5.24 17.19
N GLY A 76 -7.29 -4.07 17.80
CA GLY A 76 -7.42 -3.85 19.24
C GLY A 76 -6.37 -4.60 20.08
N ALA A 77 -5.27 -5.05 19.46
CA ALA A 77 -4.21 -5.82 20.10
C ALA A 77 -2.92 -5.80 19.24
N PRO A 78 -1.73 -6.07 19.82
CA PRO A 78 -0.53 -6.33 19.05
C PRO A 78 -0.74 -7.48 18.05
N VAL A 79 -0.23 -7.32 16.83
CA VAL A 79 -0.42 -8.24 15.70
C VAL A 79 0.94 -8.54 15.09
N ALA A 80 1.21 -9.82 14.82
CA ALA A 80 2.40 -10.21 14.05
C ALA A 80 2.34 -9.60 12.65
N TYR A 81 3.43 -9.02 12.18
CA TYR A 81 3.46 -8.33 10.88
C TYR A 81 4.77 -8.58 10.12
N ALA A 82 4.73 -8.35 8.81
CA ALA A 82 5.92 -8.19 7.98
C ALA A 82 5.94 -6.77 7.41
N ALA A 83 7.11 -6.14 7.41
CA ALA A 83 7.33 -4.83 6.80
C ALA A 83 7.96 -5.00 5.41
N MET A 84 7.35 -4.41 4.38
CA MET A 84 7.91 -4.42 3.02
C MET A 84 7.38 -3.26 2.17
N PRO A 85 8.09 -2.88 1.09
CA PRO A 85 7.55 -1.88 0.15
C PRO A 85 6.21 -2.33 -0.43
N GLY A 86 5.26 -1.41 -0.58
CA GLY A 86 3.91 -1.71 -1.09
C GLY A 86 3.93 -2.39 -2.46
N ARG A 87 4.88 -2.03 -3.34
CA ARG A 87 5.08 -2.72 -4.64
C ARG A 87 5.47 -4.20 -4.51
N VAL A 88 6.20 -4.56 -3.46
CA VAL A 88 6.56 -5.96 -3.19
C VAL A 88 5.33 -6.71 -2.69
N LEU A 89 4.61 -6.13 -1.72
CA LEU A 89 3.38 -6.71 -1.19
C LEU A 89 2.32 -6.92 -2.28
N ALA A 90 2.11 -5.93 -3.14
CA ALA A 90 1.16 -6.04 -4.26
C ALA A 90 1.48 -7.23 -5.18
N GLY A 91 2.76 -7.53 -5.41
CA GLY A 91 3.18 -8.65 -6.25
C GLY A 91 2.94 -10.00 -5.61
N LEU A 92 3.20 -10.11 -4.30
CA LEU A 92 2.89 -11.32 -3.53
C LEU A 92 1.39 -11.61 -3.52
N LEU A 93 0.56 -10.58 -3.27
CA LEU A 93 -0.89 -10.74 -3.22
C LEU A 93 -1.50 -11.07 -4.59
N LEU A 94 -0.96 -10.52 -5.67
CA LEU A 94 -1.39 -10.85 -7.02
C LEU A 94 -1.16 -12.32 -7.36
N ALA A 95 -0.01 -12.89 -6.95
CA ALA A 95 0.28 -14.31 -7.15
C ALA A 95 -0.69 -15.23 -6.39
N GLU A 96 -1.18 -14.78 -5.24
CA GLU A 96 -2.16 -15.47 -4.39
C GLU A 96 -3.63 -15.18 -4.80
N GLY A 97 -3.86 -14.30 -5.78
CA GLY A 97 -5.21 -13.88 -6.19
C GLY A 97 -5.98 -13.09 -5.12
N ALA A 98 -5.26 -12.40 -4.22
CA ALA A 98 -5.84 -11.62 -3.13
C ALA A 98 -5.72 -10.11 -3.40
N GLY A 99 -6.66 -9.34 -2.85
CA GLY A 99 -6.60 -7.88 -2.78
C GLY A 99 -5.88 -7.39 -1.52
N LEU A 100 -5.92 -6.07 -1.32
CA LEU A 100 -5.30 -5.38 -0.19
C LEU A 100 -6.26 -4.32 0.38
N LEU A 101 -6.55 -4.41 1.67
CA LEU A 101 -7.13 -3.34 2.47
C LEU A 101 -6.00 -2.54 3.13
N VAL A 102 -5.91 -1.27 2.80
CA VAL A 102 -4.90 -0.34 3.33
C VAL A 102 -5.54 0.60 4.33
N ASN A 103 -4.91 0.81 5.50
CA ASN A 103 -5.24 1.86 6.47
C ASN A 103 -6.74 2.03 6.80
N PRO A 104 -7.48 0.95 7.13
CA PRO A 104 -8.92 1.06 7.45
C PRO A 104 -9.19 2.03 8.61
N GLY A 105 -10.17 2.90 8.44
CA GLY A 105 -10.55 3.94 9.40
C GLY A 105 -9.72 5.23 9.33
N HIS A 106 -8.79 5.34 8.38
CA HIS A 106 -7.92 6.52 8.20
C HIS A 106 -8.16 7.22 6.85
N PRO A 107 -7.72 8.48 6.67
CA PRO A 107 -7.92 9.22 5.42
C PRO A 107 -7.41 8.47 4.18
N SER A 108 -6.29 7.76 4.32
CA SER A 108 -5.68 6.94 3.28
C SER A 108 -6.25 5.52 3.18
N GLU A 109 -7.48 5.28 3.63
CA GLU A 109 -8.15 4.00 3.45
C GLU A 109 -8.30 3.67 1.95
N MET A 110 -7.86 2.47 1.55
CA MET A 110 -7.99 1.98 0.18
C MET A 110 -8.35 0.49 0.20
N LEU A 111 -9.41 0.13 -0.51
CA LEU A 111 -9.72 -1.27 -0.82
C LEU A 111 -9.29 -1.54 -2.26
N LEU A 112 -8.16 -2.21 -2.43
CA LEU A 112 -7.59 -2.53 -3.74
C LEU A 112 -7.88 -3.98 -4.06
N ASP A 113 -8.73 -4.24 -5.04
CA ASP A 113 -8.96 -5.60 -5.51
C ASP A 113 -7.74 -6.12 -6.32
N ALA A 114 -7.76 -7.42 -6.63
CA ALA A 114 -6.67 -8.04 -7.37
C ALA A 114 -6.43 -7.39 -8.75
N ALA A 115 -7.48 -6.88 -9.41
CA ALA A 115 -7.37 -6.20 -10.70
C ALA A 115 -6.66 -4.84 -10.58
N MET A 116 -6.91 -4.10 -9.50
CA MET A 116 -6.22 -2.85 -9.19
C MET A 116 -4.75 -3.10 -8.84
N LEU A 117 -4.45 -4.19 -8.13
CA LEU A 117 -3.07 -4.59 -7.85
C LEU A 117 -2.32 -5.00 -9.12
N ASP A 118 -2.97 -5.73 -10.03
CA ASP A 118 -2.43 -6.07 -11.36
C ASP A 118 -2.15 -4.80 -12.18
N TRP A 119 -3.11 -3.87 -12.22
CA TRP A 119 -2.92 -2.57 -12.87
C TRP A 119 -1.74 -1.80 -12.28
N LEU A 120 -1.62 -1.76 -10.94
CA LEU A 120 -0.52 -1.08 -10.26
C LEU A 120 0.83 -1.70 -10.67
N GLN A 121 0.92 -3.03 -10.68
CA GLN A 121 2.16 -3.70 -11.10
C GLN A 121 2.50 -3.46 -12.57
N GLY A 122 1.50 -3.46 -13.45
CA GLY A 122 1.68 -3.09 -14.84
C GLY A 122 2.18 -1.65 -14.99
N ALA A 123 1.59 -0.71 -14.26
CA ALA A 123 1.97 0.70 -14.28
C ALA A 123 3.38 0.95 -13.73
N LEU A 124 3.80 0.22 -12.69
CA LEU A 124 5.16 0.31 -12.12
C LEU A 124 6.22 -0.38 -13.01
N SER A 125 5.83 -1.40 -13.76
CA SER A 125 6.72 -2.13 -14.68
C SER A 125 6.88 -1.42 -16.02
N ALA A 126 5.94 -0.55 -16.39
CA ALA A 126 6.07 0.31 -17.54
C ALA A 126 7.28 1.24 -17.32
N ALA A 127 8.39 0.94 -17.99
CA ALA A 127 9.53 1.84 -18.02
C ALA A 127 9.01 3.22 -18.45
N PRO A 128 9.46 4.33 -17.81
CA PRO A 128 9.11 5.64 -18.31
C PRO A 128 9.50 5.68 -19.78
N GLU A 129 8.52 5.92 -20.67
CA GLU A 129 8.85 6.33 -22.03
C GLU A 129 9.81 7.49 -21.86
N ALA A 130 11.02 7.33 -22.39
CA ALA A 130 12.10 8.28 -22.19
C ALA A 130 11.71 9.64 -22.79
N ALA A 131 10.95 10.44 -22.04
CA ALA A 131 11.06 11.87 -22.13
C ALA A 131 12.47 12.15 -21.64
N GLU A 132 13.41 12.39 -22.57
CA GLU A 132 14.77 12.83 -22.29
C GLU A 132 14.71 14.18 -21.54
N ALA A 133 14.34 14.16 -20.26
CA ALA A 133 14.60 15.26 -19.36
C ALA A 133 16.10 15.20 -19.03
N ARG A 134 16.93 15.73 -19.92
CA ARG A 134 18.33 16.03 -19.62
C ARG A 134 18.38 17.18 -18.62
N LEU A 135 18.18 16.86 -17.35
CA LEU A 135 18.47 17.77 -16.25
C LEU A 135 19.97 18.08 -16.28
N ARG A 136 20.32 19.32 -16.63
CA ARG A 136 21.68 19.83 -16.41
C ARG A 136 21.75 20.43 -15.02
N LEU A 137 22.59 19.83 -14.17
CA LEU A 137 22.96 20.43 -12.89
C LEU A 137 23.90 21.62 -13.16
N THR A 138 23.52 22.79 -12.65
CA THR A 138 24.38 23.97 -12.61
C THR A 138 24.72 24.27 -11.16
N ALA A 139 25.99 24.53 -10.86
CA ALA A 139 26.39 25.03 -9.54
C ALA A 139 25.87 26.48 -9.34
N PRO A 140 25.53 26.88 -8.11
CA PRO A 140 25.18 28.27 -7.81
C PRO A 140 26.39 29.21 -8.06
N ALA A 141 26.08 30.46 -8.42
CA ALA A 141 27.07 31.51 -8.73
C ALA A 141 27.78 32.04 -7.48
#